data_AF-A0A7C8HVX7-F1
#
_entry.id   AF-A0A7C8HVX7-F1
#
_cell.length_a   1.000
_cell.length_b   1.000
_cell.length_c   1.000
_cell.angle_alpha   90.00
_cell.angle_beta   90.00
_cell.angle_gamma   90.00
#
_symmetry.space_group_name_H-M   'P 1'
#
loop_
_entity.id
_entity.type
_entity.pdbx_description
1 polymer ?
#
loop_
_entity_poly.entity_id
_entity_poly.type
_entity_poly.pdbx_seq_one_letter_code
_entity_poly.pdbx_strand_id
1 'polypeptide(L)'
;MRLLAPQTYEEASEELKSRVCNGCGPAGFIGKLVPEKLAGAGISEACNIHDWMYQEGEDRQKADLFFLANMIFICSRKSKWLLPLRAWLAVKFFLAVFYAGDEFFNHSLTPIS
;
A
#
# COMPACT_ATOMS: atom_id res chain seq x y z
N MET A 1 13.05 -13.21 -1.13
CA MET A 1 11.61 -13.02 -0.95
C MET A 1 11.08 -12.16 -2.09
N ARG A 2 9.87 -12.41 -2.57
CA ARG A 2 9.13 -11.47 -3.45
C ARG A 2 8.20 -10.63 -2.58
N LEU A 3 7.57 -9.62 -3.16
CA LEU A 3 6.50 -8.92 -2.44
C LEU A 3 5.34 -9.90 -2.21
N LEU A 4 4.67 -9.76 -1.08
CA LEU A 4 3.45 -10.48 -0.76
C LEU A 4 2.32 -9.81 -1.54
N ALA A 5 1.84 -10.46 -2.59
CA ALA A 5 0.78 -9.98 -3.45
C ALA A 5 -0.17 -11.13 -3.80
N PRO A 6 -1.45 -10.84 -4.08
CA PRO A 6 -2.35 -11.85 -4.64
C PRO A 6 -1.93 -12.19 -6.08
N GLN A 7 -2.20 -13.42 -6.51
CA GLN A 7 -1.86 -13.89 -7.85
C GLN A 7 -2.52 -13.04 -8.95
N THR A 8 -3.75 -12.59 -8.71
CA THR A 8 -4.50 -11.69 -9.59
C THR A 8 -3.79 -10.36 -9.83
N TYR A 9 -3.09 -9.81 -8.83
CA TYR A 9 -2.24 -8.63 -9.01
C TYR A 9 -1.00 -8.95 -9.85
N GLU A 10 -0.35 -10.09 -9.61
CA GLU A 10 0.84 -10.49 -10.38
C GLU A 10 0.52 -10.74 -11.86
N GLU A 11 -0.67 -11.26 -12.15
CA GLU A 11 -1.17 -11.57 -13.51
C GLU A 11 -1.84 -10.37 -14.20
N ALA A 12 -2.23 -9.34 -13.44
CA ALA A 12 -2.86 -8.15 -14.01
C ALA A 12 -1.90 -7.38 -14.93
N SER A 13 -2.46 -6.85 -16.02
CA SER A 13 -1.71 -5.97 -16.92
C SER A 13 -1.42 -4.62 -16.25
N GLU A 14 -0.38 -3.93 -16.72
CA GLU A 14 -0.02 -2.60 -16.20
C GLU A 14 -1.14 -1.57 -16.45
N GLU A 15 -1.90 -1.72 -17.53
CA GLU A 15 -3.09 -0.90 -17.81
C GLU A 15 -4.20 -1.15 -16.80
N LEU A 16 -4.37 -2.37 -16.30
CA LEU A 16 -5.36 -2.67 -15.28
C LEU A 16 -4.91 -2.17 -13.91
N LYS A 17 -3.64 -2.41 -13.54
CA LYS A 17 -3.06 -1.89 -12.29
C LYS A 17 -3.16 -0.38 -12.20
N SER A 18 -2.86 0.34 -13.27
CA SER A 18 -2.95 1.82 -13.31
C SER A 18 -4.38 2.38 -13.22
N ARG A 19 -5.41 1.56 -13.51
CA ARG A 19 -6.81 1.94 -13.29
C ARG A 19 -7.29 1.67 -11.88
N VAL A 20 -6.77 0.62 -11.24
CA VAL A 20 -7.19 0.19 -9.90
C VAL A 20 -6.41 0.91 -8.81
N CYS A 21 -5.09 1.07 -8.99
CA CYS A 21 -4.19 1.58 -7.97
C CYS A 21 -4.07 3.11 -8.06
N ASN A 22 -4.14 3.79 -6.93
CA ASN A 22 -4.07 5.25 -6.81
C ASN A 22 -2.74 5.74 -6.21
N GLY A 23 -1.80 4.83 -5.94
CA GLY A 23 -0.53 5.12 -5.28
C GLY A 23 -0.66 5.08 -3.77
N CYS A 24 0.21 5.78 -3.03
CA CYS A 24 0.33 5.59 -1.58
C CYS A 24 -0.68 6.33 -0.70
N GLY A 25 -1.58 7.11 -1.30
CA GLY A 25 -2.55 7.92 -0.55
C GLY A 25 -3.96 7.78 -1.12
N PRO A 26 -4.98 8.23 -0.37
CA PRO A 26 -6.36 8.20 -0.84
C PRO A 26 -6.53 9.08 -2.08
N ALA A 27 -7.51 8.76 -2.93
CA ALA A 27 -7.81 9.60 -4.08
C ALA A 27 -8.05 11.07 -3.67
N GLY A 28 -7.60 12.00 -4.51
CA GLY A 28 -7.76 13.45 -4.30
C GLY A 28 -6.51 14.16 -3.79
N PHE A 29 -6.69 15.40 -3.33
CA PHE A 29 -5.57 16.29 -2.99
C PHE A 29 -4.76 15.80 -1.79
N ILE A 30 -5.40 15.17 -0.82
CA ILE A 30 -4.75 14.62 0.38
C ILE A 30 -3.77 13.50 -0.01
N GLY A 31 -4.14 12.64 -0.97
CA GLY A 31 -3.25 11.58 -1.46
C GLY A 31 -1.95 12.09 -2.09
N LYS A 32 -1.99 13.25 -2.73
CA LYS A 32 -0.80 13.87 -3.34
C LYS A 32 0.25 14.33 -2.33
N LEU A 33 -0.13 14.46 -1.06
CA LEU A 33 0.78 14.81 0.03
C LEU A 33 1.42 13.58 0.68
N VAL A 34 0.89 12.38 0.41
CA VAL A 34 1.44 11.15 0.97
C VAL A 34 2.71 10.77 0.20
N PRO A 35 3.85 10.60 0.88
CA PRO A 35 5.10 10.36 0.18
C PRO A 35 5.16 8.94 -0.39
N GLU A 36 5.53 8.82 -1.67
CA GLU A 36 5.82 7.54 -2.33
C GLU A 36 7.17 6.92 -1.95
N LYS A 37 7.94 7.62 -1.10
CA LYS A 37 9.29 7.22 -0.71
C LYS A 37 9.48 7.29 0.80
N LEU A 38 10.05 6.24 1.37
CA LEU A 38 10.51 6.21 2.76
C LEU A 38 12.02 6.42 2.80
N ALA A 39 12.45 7.65 3.13
CA ALA A 39 13.87 8.03 3.14
C ALA A 39 14.63 7.54 1.89
N GLY A 40 14.07 7.80 0.71
CA GLY A 40 14.64 7.44 -0.60
C GLY A 40 14.41 6.00 -1.09
N ALA A 41 13.69 5.15 -0.34
CA ALA A 41 13.20 3.87 -0.83
C ALA A 41 11.79 4.05 -1.43
N GLY A 42 11.60 3.78 -2.73
CA GLY A 42 10.30 3.89 -3.39
C GLY A 42 9.39 2.75 -2.97
N ILE A 43 8.22 3.07 -2.40
CA ILE A 43 7.26 2.11 -1.84
C ILE A 43 5.97 1.99 -2.67
N SER A 44 5.90 2.66 -3.82
CA SER A 44 4.69 2.70 -4.67
C SER A 44 4.15 1.30 -5.00
N GLU A 45 5.03 0.31 -5.20
CA GLU A 45 4.61 -1.08 -5.45
C GLU A 45 3.89 -1.71 -4.25
N ALA A 46 4.32 -1.41 -3.02
CA ALA A 46 3.62 -1.90 -1.81
C ALA A 46 2.24 -1.26 -1.69
N CYS A 47 2.11 0.01 -2.08
CA CYS A 47 0.85 0.74 -2.08
C CYS A 47 -0.12 0.19 -3.13
N ASN A 48 0.37 -0.09 -4.35
CA ASN A 48 -0.45 -0.68 -5.41
C ASN A 48 -1.00 -2.06 -5.03
N ILE A 49 -0.17 -2.91 -4.40
CA ILE A 49 -0.63 -4.21 -3.87
C ILE A 49 -1.71 -4.01 -2.80
N HIS A 50 -1.55 -3.02 -1.92
CA HIS A 50 -2.53 -2.71 -0.87
C HIS A 50 -3.86 -2.24 -1.45
N ASP A 51 -3.84 -1.29 -2.38
CA ASP A 51 -5.03 -0.83 -3.12
C ASP A 51 -5.74 -1.99 -3.84
N TRP A 52 -4.98 -2.86 -4.50
CA TRP A 52 -5.53 -4.01 -5.20
C TRP A 52 -6.24 -4.98 -4.26
N MET A 53 -5.60 -5.34 -3.14
CA MET A 53 -6.20 -6.21 -2.15
C MET A 53 -7.50 -5.61 -1.58
N TYR A 54 -7.53 -4.29 -1.35
CA TYR A 54 -8.75 -3.60 -0.92
C TYR A 54 -9.84 -3.66 -1.99
N GLN A 55 -9.50 -3.46 -3.26
CA GLN A 55 -10.45 -3.52 -4.37
C GLN A 55 -11.05 -4.92 -4.55
N GLU A 56 -10.27 -5.98 -4.30
CA GLU A 56 -10.75 -7.37 -4.34
C GLU A 56 -11.60 -7.77 -3.13
N GLY A 57 -11.67 -6.93 -2.09
CA GLY A 57 -12.37 -7.25 -0.86
C GLY A 57 -11.64 -8.28 0.00
N GLU A 58 -10.31 -8.35 -0.11
CA GLU A 58 -9.48 -9.16 0.81
C GLU A 58 -9.66 -8.70 2.26
N ASP A 59 -9.33 -9.59 3.20
CA ASP A 59 -9.35 -9.24 4.62
C ASP A 59 -8.45 -8.02 4.87
N ARG A 60 -9.04 -6.97 5.45
CA ARG A 60 -8.35 -5.69 5.65
C ARG A 60 -7.09 -5.84 6.49
N GLN A 61 -7.13 -6.62 7.57
CA GLN A 61 -5.97 -6.80 8.43
C GLN A 61 -4.84 -7.51 7.68
N LYS A 62 -5.17 -8.52 6.87
CA LYS A 62 -4.24 -9.19 5.98
C LYS A 62 -3.63 -8.21 4.97
N ALA A 63 -4.42 -7.35 4.33
CA ALA A 63 -3.94 -6.34 3.39
C ALA A 63 -2.99 -5.34 4.06
N ASP A 64 -3.35 -4.82 5.24
CA ASP A 64 -2.53 -3.86 5.98
C ASP A 64 -1.21 -4.51 6.46
N LEU A 65 -1.24 -5.78 6.89
CA LEU A 65 -0.03 -6.53 7.26
C LEU A 65 0.87 -6.81 6.05
N PHE A 66 0.31 -7.16 4.90
CA PHE A 66 1.06 -7.32 3.65
C PHE A 66 1.72 -6.01 3.24
N PHE A 67 1.01 -4.89 3.38
CA PHE A 67 1.54 -3.56 3.12
C PHE A 67 2.76 -3.25 3.99
N LEU A 68 2.67 -3.47 5.30
CA LEU A 68 3.81 -3.30 6.22
C LEU A 68 4.99 -4.20 5.83
N ALA A 69 4.75 -5.49 5.63
CA ALA A 69 5.79 -6.45 5.29
C ALA A 69 6.50 -6.08 3.97
N ASN A 70 5.74 -5.66 2.95
CA ASN A 70 6.25 -5.23 1.66
C ASN A 70 7.10 -3.96 1.77
N MET A 71 6.65 -2.94 2.50
CA MET A 71 7.44 -1.74 2.75
C MET A 71 8.77 -2.07 3.43
N ILE A 72 8.75 -2.90 4.49
CA ILE A 72 9.97 -3.33 5.19
C ILE A 72 10.90 -4.07 4.24
N PHE A 73 10.37 -4.99 3.43
CA PHE A 73 11.16 -5.75 2.46
C PHE A 73 11.83 -4.84 1.43
N ILE A 74 11.09 -3.91 0.82
CA ILE A 74 11.61 -2.91 -0.12
C ILE A 74 12.71 -2.07 0.53
N CYS A 75 12.45 -1.56 1.73
CA CYS A 75 13.39 -0.71 2.47
C CYS A 75 14.69 -1.45 2.81
N SER A 76 14.59 -2.74 3.17
CA SER A 76 15.73 -3.61 3.48
C SER A 76 16.66 -3.83 2.29
N ARG A 77 16.10 -3.88 1.07
CA ARG A 77 16.87 -4.03 -0.18
C ARG A 77 17.57 -2.75 -0.58
N LYS A 78 17.05 -1.58 -0.22
CA LYS A 78 17.64 -0.29 -0.57
C LYS A 78 18.89 0.02 0.27
N SER A 79 18.82 -0.17 1.58
CA SER A 79 19.99 -0.06 2.48
C SER A 79 19.63 -0.57 3.87
N LYS A 80 20.54 -1.34 4.48
CA LYS A 80 20.41 -1.80 5.87
C LYS A 80 20.68 -0.70 6.89
N TRP A 81 21.48 0.32 6.56
CA TRP A 81 21.81 1.42 7.46
C TRP A 81 20.62 2.32 7.76
N LEU A 82 19.81 2.63 6.74
CA LEU A 82 18.59 3.43 6.88
C LEU A 82 17.35 2.58 7.22
N LEU A 83 17.51 1.26 7.36
CA LEU A 83 16.39 0.35 7.62
C LEU A 83 15.64 0.70 8.92
N PRO A 84 16.28 1.02 10.07
CA PRO A 84 15.53 1.37 11.28
C PRO A 84 14.61 2.58 11.09
N LEU A 85 15.13 3.65 10.45
CA LEU A 85 14.34 4.85 10.14
C LEU A 85 13.17 4.53 9.21
N ARG A 86 13.44 3.77 8.14
CA ARG A 86 12.41 3.38 7.17
C ARG A 86 11.37 2.45 7.77
N ALA A 87 11.77 1.54 8.66
CA ALA A 87 10.86 0.65 9.36
C ALA A 87 9.92 1.43 10.26
N TRP A 88 10.44 2.41 10.99
CA TRP A 88 9.62 3.32 11.79
C TRP A 88 8.62 4.12 10.93
N LEU A 89 9.05 4.63 9.77
CA LEU A 89 8.15 5.29 8.82
C LEU A 89 7.09 4.32 8.25
N ALA A 90 7.47 3.09 7.91
CA ALA A 90 6.56 2.07 7.40
C ALA A 90 5.49 1.69 8.44
N VAL A 91 5.87 1.61 9.73
CA VAL A 91 4.91 1.42 10.82
C VAL A 91 3.93 2.59 10.91
N LYS A 92 4.36 3.84 10.70
CA LYS A 92 3.43 4.98 10.65
C LYS A 92 2.42 4.89 9.51
N PHE A 93 2.86 4.45 8.34
CA PHE A 93 1.97 4.20 7.19
C PHE A 93 0.96 3.10 7.51
N PHE A 94 1.43 1.98 8.09
CA PHE A 94 0.55 0.92 8.57
C PHE A 94 -0.47 1.42 9.59
N LEU A 95 -0.06 2.17 10.61
CA LEU A 95 -0.97 2.72 11.61
C LEU A 95 -1.97 3.71 10.99
N ALA A 96 -1.56 4.49 9.99
CA ALA A 96 -2.46 5.39 9.29
C ALA A 96 -3.59 4.62 8.60
N VAL A 97 -3.29 3.57 7.83
CA VAL A 97 -4.34 2.77 7.16
C VAL A 97 -5.13 1.91 8.14
N PHE A 98 -4.46 1.39 9.18
CA PHE A 98 -5.11 0.56 10.19
C PHE A 98 -6.14 1.34 11.01
N TYR A 99 -5.86 2.60 11.38
CA TYR A 99 -6.82 3.44 12.12
C TYR A 99 -7.77 4.22 11.20
N ALA A 100 -7.30 4.77 10.08
CA ALA A 100 -8.15 5.55 9.17
C ALA A 100 -9.04 4.67 8.28
N GLY A 101 -8.70 3.39 8.10
CA GLY A 101 -9.49 2.45 7.31
C GLY A 101 -10.93 2.32 7.81
N ASP A 102 -11.21 2.50 9.11
CA ASP A 102 -12.58 2.47 9.64
C ASP A 102 -13.45 3.65 9.14
N GLU A 103 -12.83 4.81 8.87
CA GLU A 103 -13.52 6.00 8.36
C GLU A 103 -13.68 5.97 6.83
N PHE A 104 -12.70 5.42 6.10
CA PHE A 104 -12.74 5.37 4.62
C PHE A 104 -13.45 4.13 4.05
N PHE A 105 -13.33 2.95 4.69
CA PHE A 105 -13.94 1.70 4.21
C PHE A 105 -15.48 1.74 4.21
N ASN A 106 -16.08 2.52 5.13
CA ASN A 106 -17.53 2.71 5.17
C ASN A 106 -18.07 3.60 4.03
N HIS A 107 -17.20 4.30 3.27
CA HIS A 107 -17.60 5.14 2.15
C HIS A 107 -17.39 4.50 0.77
N SER A 108 -16.53 3.48 0.65
CA SER A 108 -16.23 2.80 -0.62
C SER A 108 -17.16 1.63 -0.98
N LEU A 109 -18.19 1.35 -0.17
CA LEU A 109 -19.21 0.33 -0.45
C LEU A 109 -20.36 0.80 -1.35
N THR A 110 -20.32 1.98 -1.97
CA THR A 110 -21.23 2.26 -3.08
C THR A 110 -20.77 1.48 -4.31
N PRO A 111 -21.53 0.48 -4.79
CA PRO A 111 -21.18 -0.23 -6.01
C PRO A 111 -21.16 0.78 -7.15
N ILE A 112 -20.16 0.68 -8.02
CA ILE A 112 -20.23 1.33 -9.32
C ILE A 112 -21.37 0.63 -10.07
N SER A 113 -22.53 1.29 -10.13
CA SER A 113 -23.68 0.91 -10.95
C SER A 113 -23.41 1.11 -12.43
#